data_AF-A0A9D9RNJ9-F1
#
_entry.id   AF-A0A9D9RNJ9-F1
#
_cell.length_a   1.000
_cell.length_b   1.000
_cell.length_c   1.000
_cell.angle_alpha   90.00
_cell.angle_beta   90.00
_cell.angle_gamma   90.00
#
_symmetry.space_group_name_H-M   'P 1'
#
loop_
_entity.id
_entity.type
_entity.pdbx_description
1 polymer ?
#
loop_
_entity_poly.entity_id
_entity_poly.type
_entity_poly.pdbx_seq_one_letter_code
_entity_poly.pdbx_strand_id
1 'polypeptide(L)'
;MRYGTTIVDDIGNEHPRRNLRLADMGVLEERLASEPKENVAEIRSELRSLARGNHDYEKSLADVRAEEKSFLAKAPERKKDFEKALTDSDDKIRTWNLGAMESAVRAEFYERHLELSYDFELLAKKHRMLAEQLPEIANKRRKTLDELHEVTGELERAKKRDQTQAVADFRQYRESRLKQRDEEKSHLKKLHKEGQISSKAFANEKRARDLAAAEDIRSKKQLLPLDMLTDRVRYLKHRLRHDEKQAMTVLHSDIADLRRKTPIEISKRFPWVSYLTIPIPGLGQLMLGQRIKSIFFFIGTLYAYLIAIPYALGRGNYRGQGVFGLVSLAEGASRLDRSVIFMIEGVIAIILLMIAFLIFYQSFRDVRKNEKRMIQGIRINNWFETRTAASRSGFPYFASAPSALITLFIVLLPIAVTVLISFTNYDPSH
;
A
#
# COMPACT_ATOMS: atom_id res chain seq x y z
N MET A 1 1.87 6.40 29.89
CA MET A 1 2.71 7.53 29.41
C MET A 1 2.11 8.80 29.97
N ARG A 2 2.95 9.80 30.29
CA ARG A 2 2.49 11.16 30.60
C ARG A 2 1.96 11.81 29.32
N TYR A 3 0.99 12.70 29.44
CA TYR A 3 0.50 13.48 28.31
C TYR A 3 1.53 14.53 27.91
N GLY A 4 2.13 15.23 28.86
CA GLY A 4 3.02 16.37 28.57
C GLY A 4 2.28 17.52 27.87
N THR A 5 2.97 18.65 27.71
CA THR A 5 2.40 19.87 27.09
C THR A 5 2.44 19.88 25.55
N THR A 6 3.33 19.09 24.94
CA THR A 6 3.53 19.01 23.49
C THR A 6 3.28 17.60 22.93
N ILE A 7 3.12 17.53 21.61
CA ILE A 7 3.02 16.28 20.82
C ILE A 7 3.95 16.36 19.61
N VAL A 8 4.32 15.19 19.08
CA VAL A 8 5.29 15.09 17.97
C VAL A 8 4.58 14.58 16.72
N ASP A 9 4.87 15.18 15.57
CA ASP A 9 4.42 14.71 14.26
C ASP A 9 5.31 13.56 13.71
N ASP A 10 5.00 13.02 12.52
CA ASP A 10 5.76 11.89 11.98
C ASP A 10 7.18 12.25 11.53
N ILE A 11 7.45 13.55 11.35
CA ILE A 11 8.74 14.08 10.89
C ILE A 11 9.62 14.49 12.08
N GLY A 12 9.03 14.57 13.28
CA GLY A 12 9.74 14.89 14.52
C GLY A 12 9.56 16.33 14.97
N ASN A 13 8.66 17.11 14.37
CA ASN A 13 8.37 18.46 14.85
C ASN A 13 7.48 18.39 16.08
N GLU A 14 7.77 19.24 17.06
CA GLU A 14 6.94 19.41 18.24
C GLU A 14 5.84 20.45 18.00
N HIS A 15 4.65 20.14 18.50
CA HIS A 15 3.45 20.96 18.38
C HIS A 15 2.79 21.14 19.76
N PRO A 16 2.28 22.32 20.09
CA PRO A 16 1.51 22.52 21.32
C PRO A 16 0.20 21.73 21.27
N ARG A 17 -0.31 21.28 22.42
CA ARG A 17 -1.62 20.61 22.45
C ARG A 17 -2.76 21.60 22.16
N ARG A 18 -3.65 21.23 21.24
CA ARG A 18 -4.93 21.92 20.98
C ARG A 18 -6.06 21.41 21.85
N ASN A 19 -6.02 20.13 22.23
CA ASN A 19 -6.91 19.59 23.24
C ASN A 19 -6.53 20.14 24.61
N LEU A 20 -7.23 21.21 25.00
CA LEU A 20 -6.98 21.93 26.26
C LEU A 20 -7.08 21.03 27.49
N ARG A 21 -8.01 20.06 27.50
CA ARG A 21 -8.11 19.11 28.62
C ARG A 21 -6.85 18.28 28.77
N LEU A 22 -6.30 17.79 27.65
CA LEU A 22 -5.05 17.04 27.67
C LEU A 22 -3.83 17.93 27.95
N ALA A 23 -3.86 19.19 27.52
CA ALA A 23 -2.85 20.18 27.84
C ALA A 23 -2.80 20.46 29.35
N ASP A 24 -3.94 20.74 29.97
CA ASP A 24 -4.07 21.00 31.41
C ASP A 24 -3.63 19.78 32.24
N MET A 25 -4.02 18.57 31.79
CA MET A 25 -3.51 17.33 32.38
C MET A 25 -1.98 17.22 32.26
N GLY A 26 -1.41 17.62 31.12
CA GLY A 26 0.04 17.65 30.89
C GLY A 26 0.76 18.59 31.85
N VAL A 27 0.25 19.82 32.01
CA VAL A 27 0.78 20.82 32.95
C VAL A 27 0.78 20.29 34.39
N LEU A 28 -0.33 19.68 34.82
CA LEU A 28 -0.42 19.10 36.16
C LEU A 28 0.52 17.91 36.36
N GLU A 29 0.73 17.09 35.33
CA GLU A 29 1.69 15.97 35.37
C GLU A 29 3.15 16.45 35.41
N GLU A 30 3.48 17.56 34.77
CA GLU A 30 4.78 18.24 34.88
C GLU A 30 4.97 18.83 36.27
N ARG A 31 3.96 19.55 36.80
CA ARG A 31 3.95 20.09 38.18
C ARG A 31 4.15 18.97 39.21
N LEU A 32 3.46 17.85 39.04
CA LEU A 32 3.58 16.67 39.91
C LEU A 32 5.01 16.10 39.96
N ALA A 33 5.82 16.32 38.92
CA ALA A 33 7.19 15.82 38.87
C ALA A 33 8.21 16.72 39.58
N SER A 34 7.91 18.02 39.73
CA SER A 34 8.82 19.02 40.31
C SER A 34 8.42 19.47 41.73
N GLU A 35 7.18 19.23 42.16
CA GLU A 35 6.63 19.75 43.42
C GLU A 35 6.99 18.92 44.68
N PRO A 36 7.01 19.55 45.88
CA PRO A 36 7.17 18.86 47.16
C PRO A 36 6.01 17.89 47.45
N LYS A 37 6.28 16.89 48.31
CA LYS A 37 5.32 15.82 48.66
C LYS A 37 3.97 16.32 49.23
N GLU A 38 3.95 17.52 49.79
CA GLU A 38 2.76 18.15 50.40
C GLU A 38 1.69 18.49 49.35
N ASN A 39 2.11 19.00 48.18
CA ASN A 39 1.20 19.41 47.09
C ASN A 39 0.75 18.25 46.17
N VAL A 40 1.38 17.07 46.32
CA VAL A 40 1.12 15.88 45.49
C VAL A 40 -0.32 15.38 45.62
N ALA A 41 -0.90 15.46 46.82
CA ALA A 41 -2.26 14.96 47.06
C ALA A 41 -3.31 15.81 46.32
N GLU A 42 -3.15 17.13 46.35
CA GLU A 42 -4.01 18.11 45.66
C GLU A 42 -3.91 17.93 44.14
N ILE A 43 -2.70 17.90 43.57
CA ILE A 43 -2.47 17.72 42.13
C ILE A 43 -3.09 16.40 41.63
N ARG A 44 -2.99 15.32 42.42
CA ARG A 44 -3.63 14.03 42.08
C ARG A 44 -5.15 14.08 42.18
N SER A 45 -5.72 14.98 42.97
CA SER A 45 -7.16 15.21 43.03
C SER A 45 -7.62 15.94 41.77
N GLU A 46 -6.93 17.02 41.39
CA GLU A 46 -7.18 17.78 40.16
C GLU A 46 -7.06 16.91 38.89
N LEU A 47 -6.02 16.08 38.80
CA LEU A 47 -5.89 15.13 37.69
C LEU A 47 -7.07 14.13 37.62
N ARG A 48 -7.59 13.70 38.78
CA ARG A 48 -8.75 12.80 38.84
C ARG A 48 -10.05 13.51 38.46
N SER A 49 -10.22 14.79 38.81
CA SER A 49 -11.39 15.56 38.41
C SER A 49 -11.40 15.83 36.90
N LEU A 50 -10.26 16.22 36.31
CA LEU A 50 -10.12 16.38 34.85
C LEU A 50 -10.31 15.07 34.06
N ALA A 51 -9.98 13.92 34.68
CA ALA A 51 -10.19 12.61 34.07
C ALA A 51 -11.67 12.17 34.08
N ARG A 52 -12.47 12.68 35.03
CA ARG A 52 -13.87 12.27 35.26
C ARG A 52 -14.91 13.34 34.88
N GLY A 53 -14.48 14.59 34.63
CA GLY A 53 -15.37 15.75 34.48
C GLY A 53 -15.65 16.22 33.06
N ASN A 54 -16.65 17.10 32.94
CA ASN A 54 -17.04 17.80 31.72
C ASN A 54 -16.20 19.07 31.53
N HIS A 55 -15.05 18.93 30.87
CA HIS A 55 -14.21 20.06 30.49
C HIS A 55 -14.88 20.89 29.37
N ASP A 56 -14.77 22.22 29.38
CA ASP A 56 -15.46 23.08 28.40
C ASP A 56 -15.01 22.84 26.95
N TYR A 57 -13.72 22.54 26.76
CA TYR A 57 -13.20 21.99 25.50
C TYR A 57 -13.99 20.77 24.99
N GLU A 58 -14.31 19.79 25.85
CA GLU A 58 -15.00 18.56 25.41
C GLU A 58 -16.44 18.85 25.00
N LYS A 59 -17.11 19.83 25.65
CA LYS A 59 -18.42 20.33 25.22
C LYS A 59 -18.32 21.01 23.85
N SER A 60 -17.39 21.94 23.71
CA SER A 60 -17.14 22.66 22.44
C SER A 60 -16.82 21.70 21.30
N LEU A 61 -16.01 20.67 21.56
CA LEU A 61 -15.70 19.62 20.61
C LEU A 61 -16.94 18.80 20.26
N ALA A 62 -17.76 18.40 21.23
CA ALA A 62 -18.99 17.66 21.00
C ALA A 62 -20.00 18.47 20.16
N ASP A 63 -20.15 19.76 20.44
CA ASP A 63 -21.04 20.68 19.71
C ASP A 63 -20.60 20.81 18.25
N VAL A 64 -19.32 21.09 17.99
CA VAL A 64 -18.77 21.17 16.63
C VAL A 64 -18.85 19.83 15.89
N ARG A 65 -18.71 18.68 16.60
CA ARG A 65 -18.90 17.35 15.99
C ARG A 65 -20.36 17.08 15.65
N ALA A 66 -21.31 17.58 16.43
CA ALA A 66 -22.73 17.50 16.10
C ALA A 66 -23.06 18.37 14.87
N GLU A 67 -22.50 19.59 14.81
CA GLU A 67 -22.57 20.46 13.64
C GLU A 67 -21.96 19.79 12.40
N GLU A 68 -20.76 19.23 12.51
CA GLU A 68 -20.08 18.47 11.45
C GLU A 68 -20.97 17.34 10.92
N LYS A 69 -21.59 16.55 11.81
CA LYS A 69 -22.51 15.48 11.42
C LYS A 69 -23.70 16.04 10.62
N SER A 70 -24.31 17.11 11.08
CA SER A 70 -25.44 17.75 10.38
C SER A 70 -25.01 18.33 9.02
N PHE A 71 -23.82 18.93 8.95
CA PHE A 71 -23.23 19.50 7.75
C PHE A 71 -22.91 18.42 6.71
N LEU A 72 -22.34 17.28 7.14
CA LEU A 72 -22.04 16.14 6.28
C LEU A 72 -23.32 15.42 5.80
N ALA A 73 -24.38 15.39 6.61
CA ALA A 73 -25.67 14.83 6.21
C ALA A 73 -26.30 15.58 5.01
N LYS A 74 -26.04 16.89 4.88
CA LYS A 74 -26.49 17.72 3.75
C LYS A 74 -25.64 17.55 2.47
N ALA A 75 -24.57 16.75 2.49
CA ALA A 75 -23.70 16.56 1.33
C ALA A 75 -24.42 16.04 0.07
N PRO A 76 -25.38 15.09 0.14
CA PRO A 76 -26.11 14.64 -1.04
C PRO A 76 -26.94 15.74 -1.71
N GLU A 77 -27.54 16.64 -0.92
CA GLU A 77 -28.32 17.77 -1.43
C GLU A 77 -27.42 18.78 -2.15
N ARG A 78 -26.32 19.20 -1.50
CA ARG A 78 -25.32 20.08 -2.12
C ARG A 78 -24.78 19.51 -3.42
N LYS A 79 -24.47 18.20 -3.44
CA LYS A 79 -23.97 17.53 -4.65
C LYS A 79 -24.99 17.57 -5.79
N LYS A 80 -26.29 17.34 -5.51
CA LYS A 80 -27.34 17.47 -6.52
C LYS A 80 -27.42 18.89 -7.07
N ASP A 81 -27.21 19.90 -6.25
CA ASP A 81 -27.19 21.29 -6.70
C ASP A 81 -25.95 21.60 -7.54
N PHE A 82 -24.78 21.11 -7.16
CA PHE A 82 -23.55 21.24 -7.94
C PHE A 82 -23.63 20.52 -9.28
N GLU A 83 -24.28 19.35 -9.35
CA GLU A 83 -24.47 18.59 -10.58
C GLU A 83 -25.19 19.41 -11.66
N LYS A 84 -26.10 20.32 -11.29
CA LYS A 84 -26.80 21.20 -12.24
C LYS A 84 -25.86 22.15 -12.99
N ALA A 85 -24.72 22.49 -12.39
CA ALA A 85 -23.71 23.36 -13.00
C ALA A 85 -22.70 22.61 -13.88
N LEU A 86 -22.71 21.27 -13.88
CA LEU A 86 -21.76 20.45 -14.62
C LEU A 86 -22.31 20.06 -16.00
N THR A 87 -21.65 20.50 -17.06
CA THR A 87 -22.07 20.25 -18.45
C THR A 87 -21.21 19.23 -19.19
N ASP A 88 -20.15 18.72 -18.56
CA ASP A 88 -19.23 17.77 -19.19
C ASP A 88 -19.89 16.42 -19.51
N SER A 89 -19.58 15.86 -20.68
CA SER A 89 -20.05 14.53 -21.09
C SER A 89 -19.28 13.38 -20.43
N ASP A 90 -18.02 13.59 -20.06
CA ASP A 90 -17.18 12.57 -19.42
C ASP A 90 -17.49 12.46 -17.92
N ASP A 91 -17.85 11.24 -17.50
CA ASP A 91 -18.28 10.96 -16.14
C ASP A 91 -17.18 11.20 -15.08
N LYS A 92 -15.92 10.96 -15.43
CA LYS A 92 -14.80 11.17 -14.51
C LYS A 92 -14.56 12.65 -14.26
N ILE A 93 -14.59 13.46 -15.33
CA ILE A 93 -14.47 14.92 -15.23
C ILE A 93 -15.57 15.46 -14.31
N ARG A 94 -16.82 15.05 -14.51
CA ARG A 94 -17.93 15.44 -13.61
C ARG A 94 -17.67 15.00 -12.17
N THR A 95 -17.26 13.75 -11.96
CA THR A 95 -16.99 13.21 -10.62
C THR A 95 -15.90 14.00 -9.88
N TRP A 96 -14.81 14.35 -10.57
CA TRP A 96 -13.72 15.14 -9.96
C TRP A 96 -14.14 16.57 -9.68
N ASN A 97 -14.84 17.23 -10.60
CA ASN A 97 -15.34 18.59 -10.38
C ASN A 97 -16.38 18.64 -9.26
N LEU A 98 -17.31 17.68 -9.21
CA LEU A 98 -18.26 17.53 -8.11
C LEU A 98 -17.54 17.32 -6.77
N GLY A 99 -16.50 16.47 -6.77
CA GLY A 99 -15.65 16.23 -5.62
C GLY A 99 -14.87 17.47 -5.17
N ALA A 100 -14.42 18.30 -6.11
CA ALA A 100 -13.74 19.56 -5.86
C ALA A 100 -14.68 20.58 -5.20
N MET A 101 -15.89 20.76 -5.75
CA MET A 101 -16.90 21.69 -5.22
C MET A 101 -17.33 21.30 -3.80
N GLU A 102 -17.62 20.02 -3.55
CA GLU A 102 -17.93 19.54 -2.20
C GLU A 102 -16.72 19.66 -1.26
N SER A 103 -15.50 19.51 -1.78
CA SER A 103 -14.29 19.71 -0.97
C SER A 103 -14.07 21.18 -0.63
N ALA A 104 -14.38 22.12 -1.52
CA ALA A 104 -14.27 23.56 -1.23
C ALA A 104 -15.15 23.94 -0.04
N VAL A 105 -16.43 23.55 -0.05
CA VAL A 105 -17.37 23.83 1.05
C VAL A 105 -16.93 23.14 2.35
N ARG A 106 -16.35 21.93 2.27
CA ARG A 106 -15.78 21.25 3.45
C ARG A 106 -14.58 21.98 4.01
N ALA A 107 -13.69 22.48 3.16
CA ALA A 107 -12.53 23.24 3.61
C ALA A 107 -12.99 24.47 4.41
N GLU A 108 -13.93 25.24 3.88
CA GLU A 108 -14.50 26.42 4.55
C GLU A 108 -15.16 26.10 5.89
N PHE A 109 -15.81 24.93 6.02
CA PHE A 109 -16.37 24.47 7.29
C PHE A 109 -15.27 24.21 8.32
N TYR A 110 -14.24 23.42 7.95
CA TYR A 110 -13.18 23.04 8.88
C TYR A 110 -12.21 24.18 9.22
N GLU A 111 -12.01 25.15 8.31
CA GLU A 111 -11.18 26.34 8.53
C GLU A 111 -11.68 27.20 9.72
N ARG A 112 -12.96 27.10 10.09
CA ARG A 112 -13.53 27.80 11.26
C ARG A 112 -13.15 27.16 12.60
N HIS A 113 -12.65 25.94 12.58
CA HIS A 113 -12.42 25.11 13.77
C HIS A 113 -10.98 24.59 13.88
N LEU A 114 -10.02 25.27 13.22
CA LEU A 114 -8.62 24.85 13.20
C LEU A 114 -8.01 24.72 14.60
N GLU A 115 -8.24 25.72 15.45
CA GLU A 115 -7.69 25.78 16.81
C GLU A 115 -8.27 24.70 17.74
N LEU A 116 -9.43 24.14 17.40
CA LEU A 116 -10.10 23.16 18.24
C LEU A 116 -9.44 21.77 18.14
N SER A 117 -8.91 21.39 16.99
CA SER A 117 -8.24 20.09 16.84
C SER A 117 -7.37 20.03 15.59
N TYR A 118 -6.23 19.35 15.71
CA TYR A 118 -5.41 18.97 14.55
C TYR A 118 -6.16 18.09 13.54
N ASP A 119 -7.22 17.39 13.94
CA ASP A 119 -8.09 16.67 12.99
C ASP A 119 -8.81 17.61 12.03
N PHE A 120 -9.32 18.74 12.54
CA PHE A 120 -9.98 19.74 11.69
C PHE A 120 -8.99 20.46 10.80
N GLU A 121 -7.79 20.76 11.29
CA GLU A 121 -6.71 21.29 10.44
C GLU A 121 -6.35 20.35 9.30
N LEU A 122 -6.16 19.06 9.59
CA LEU A 122 -5.86 18.08 8.57
C LEU A 122 -6.99 18.00 7.53
N LEU A 123 -8.24 18.01 7.98
CA LEU A 123 -9.40 17.95 7.09
C LEU A 123 -9.53 19.20 6.23
N ALA A 124 -9.33 20.39 6.81
CA ALA A 124 -9.31 21.67 6.09
C ALA A 124 -8.25 21.64 4.98
N LYS A 125 -6.98 21.39 5.34
CA LYS A 125 -5.85 21.34 4.38
C LYS A 125 -6.06 20.29 3.30
N LYS A 126 -6.54 19.10 3.67
CA LYS A 126 -6.84 18.02 2.72
C LYS A 126 -7.94 18.44 1.74
N HIS A 127 -9.03 19.01 2.22
CA HIS A 127 -10.15 19.39 1.36
C HIS A 127 -9.83 20.61 0.50
N ARG A 128 -9.02 21.55 0.98
CA ARG A 128 -8.46 22.65 0.20
C ARG A 128 -7.66 22.12 -1.00
N MET A 129 -6.73 21.20 -0.73
CA MET A 129 -5.91 20.56 -1.77
C MET A 129 -6.75 19.79 -2.79
N LEU A 130 -7.80 19.09 -2.35
CA LEU A 130 -8.74 18.42 -3.26
C LEU A 130 -9.50 19.42 -4.13
N ALA A 131 -9.96 20.54 -3.56
CA ALA A 131 -10.66 21.58 -4.30
C ALA A 131 -9.78 22.24 -5.37
N GLU A 132 -8.49 22.39 -5.11
CA GLU A 132 -7.52 23.01 -6.02
C GLU A 132 -7.04 22.02 -7.11
N GLN A 133 -6.65 20.80 -6.74
CA GLN A 133 -6.01 19.87 -7.68
C GLN A 133 -7.01 19.09 -8.56
N LEU A 134 -8.20 18.72 -8.05
CA LEU A 134 -9.15 17.91 -8.83
C LEU A 134 -9.61 18.61 -10.14
N PRO A 135 -9.91 19.92 -10.15
CA PRO A 135 -10.22 20.63 -11.39
C PRO A 135 -9.06 20.67 -12.39
N GLU A 136 -7.81 20.75 -11.92
CA GLU A 136 -6.65 20.66 -12.81
C GLU A 136 -6.53 19.30 -13.49
N ILE A 137 -6.78 18.22 -12.75
CA ILE A 137 -6.80 16.85 -13.26
C ILE A 137 -7.93 16.70 -14.29
N ALA A 138 -9.11 17.23 -13.97
CA ALA A 138 -10.26 17.25 -14.86
C ALA A 138 -9.96 18.01 -16.17
N ASN A 139 -9.34 19.19 -16.10
CA ASN A 139 -8.97 19.99 -17.27
C ASN A 139 -7.92 19.29 -18.15
N LYS A 140 -6.90 18.65 -17.56
CA LYS A 140 -5.91 17.85 -18.31
C LYS A 140 -6.58 16.70 -19.06
N ARG A 141 -7.54 16.01 -18.42
CA ARG A 141 -8.33 14.96 -19.06
C ARG A 141 -9.21 15.51 -20.18
N ARG A 142 -9.87 16.65 -19.98
CA ARG A 142 -10.70 17.33 -21.01
C ARG A 142 -9.87 17.61 -22.25
N LYS A 143 -8.73 18.29 -22.10
CA LYS A 143 -7.80 18.58 -23.21
C LYS A 143 -7.37 17.33 -23.97
N THR A 144 -7.09 16.24 -23.26
CA THR A 144 -6.69 14.97 -23.89
C THR A 144 -7.85 14.29 -24.62
N LEU A 145 -9.08 14.43 -24.13
CA LEU A 145 -10.28 13.94 -24.82
C LEU A 145 -10.60 14.76 -26.07
N ASP A 146 -10.47 16.08 -25.99
CA ASP A 146 -10.68 16.99 -27.12
C ASP A 146 -9.67 16.68 -28.24
N GLU A 147 -8.39 16.55 -27.87
CA GLU A 147 -7.32 16.15 -28.80
C GLU A 147 -7.58 14.75 -29.39
N LEU A 148 -8.04 13.80 -28.58
CA LEU A 148 -8.40 12.47 -29.07
C LEU A 148 -9.54 12.54 -30.08
N HIS A 149 -10.58 13.33 -29.80
CA HIS A 149 -11.71 13.51 -30.70
C HIS A 149 -11.26 14.13 -32.04
N GLU A 150 -10.45 15.18 -31.99
CA GLU A 150 -9.88 15.83 -33.17
C GLU A 150 -9.06 14.84 -34.02
N VAL A 151 -8.07 14.17 -33.42
CA VAL A 151 -7.20 13.22 -34.13
C VAL A 151 -7.99 12.01 -34.66
N THR A 152 -9.02 11.54 -33.95
CA THR A 152 -9.89 10.49 -34.48
C THR A 152 -10.69 10.97 -35.70
N GLY A 153 -11.20 12.20 -35.68
CA GLY A 153 -11.88 12.80 -36.82
C GLY A 153 -10.94 13.04 -38.01
N GLU A 154 -9.67 13.39 -37.76
CA GLU A 154 -8.63 13.46 -38.79
C GLU A 154 -8.31 12.10 -39.39
N LEU A 155 -8.19 11.06 -38.56
CA LEU A 155 -7.95 9.70 -39.01
C LEU A 155 -9.07 9.20 -39.94
N GLU A 156 -10.33 9.43 -39.58
CA GLU A 156 -11.47 9.06 -40.43
C GLU A 156 -11.50 9.83 -41.75
N ARG A 157 -11.09 11.11 -41.75
CA ARG A 157 -10.91 11.89 -42.98
C ARG A 157 -9.74 11.38 -43.81
N ALA A 158 -8.61 11.05 -43.19
CA ALA A 158 -7.41 10.54 -43.85
C ALA A 158 -7.63 9.18 -44.50
N LYS A 159 -8.46 8.30 -43.91
CA LYS A 159 -8.87 7.01 -44.49
C LYS A 159 -9.60 7.16 -45.84
N LYS A 160 -10.27 8.29 -46.05
CA LYS A 160 -11.03 8.57 -47.29
C LYS A 160 -10.20 9.28 -48.36
N ARG A 161 -9.00 9.74 -48.03
CA ARG A 161 -8.10 10.42 -48.99
C ARG A 161 -7.26 9.38 -49.75
N ASP A 162 -6.88 9.71 -50.97
CA ASP A 162 -5.92 8.91 -51.73
C ASP A 162 -4.54 8.95 -51.06
N GLN A 163 -3.96 7.76 -50.86
CA GLN A 163 -2.66 7.58 -50.21
C GLN A 163 -1.63 6.92 -51.11
N THR A 164 -1.95 6.75 -52.40
CA THR A 164 -1.13 5.99 -53.34
C THR A 164 0.30 6.53 -53.43
N GLN A 165 0.45 7.87 -53.46
CA GLN A 165 1.75 8.52 -53.51
C GLN A 165 2.59 8.26 -52.24
N ALA A 166 2.04 8.51 -51.05
CA ALA A 166 2.76 8.30 -49.79
C ALA A 166 3.20 6.84 -49.60
N VAL A 167 2.34 5.88 -50.00
CA VAL A 167 2.67 4.45 -49.96
C VAL A 167 3.75 4.10 -50.99
N ALA A 168 3.71 4.69 -52.19
CA ALA A 168 4.74 4.49 -53.20
C ALA A 168 6.11 5.03 -52.72
N ASP A 169 6.14 6.24 -52.16
CA ASP A 169 7.36 6.84 -51.61
C ASP A 169 7.97 5.97 -50.49
N PHE A 170 7.13 5.42 -49.61
CA PHE A 170 7.58 4.49 -48.58
C PHE A 170 8.14 3.18 -49.18
N ARG A 171 7.50 2.62 -50.21
CA ARG A 171 8.00 1.41 -50.88
C ARG A 171 9.36 1.65 -51.50
N GLN A 172 9.53 2.77 -52.22
CA GLN A 172 10.81 3.16 -52.80
C GLN A 172 11.90 3.34 -51.74
N TYR A 173 11.60 4.03 -50.64
CA TYR A 173 12.53 4.19 -49.52
C TYR A 173 12.91 2.84 -48.88
N ARG A 174 11.94 1.95 -48.69
CA ARG A 174 12.18 0.61 -48.14
C ARG A 174 13.11 -0.19 -49.04
N GLU A 175 12.89 -0.17 -50.34
CA GLU A 175 13.75 -0.86 -51.30
C GLU A 175 15.17 -0.29 -51.31
N SER A 176 15.34 1.03 -51.30
CA SER A 176 16.65 1.67 -51.28
C SER A 176 17.43 1.36 -49.99
N ARG A 177 16.79 1.42 -48.82
CA ARG A 177 17.45 1.07 -47.54
C ARG A 177 17.79 -0.41 -47.43
N LEU A 178 16.96 -1.31 -47.97
CA LEU A 178 17.28 -2.74 -48.00
C LEU A 178 18.48 -3.03 -48.90
N LYS A 179 18.57 -2.39 -50.07
CA LYS A 179 19.75 -2.49 -50.95
C LYS A 179 21.00 -1.99 -50.24
N GLN A 180 20.94 -0.81 -49.62
CA GLN A 180 22.08 -0.25 -48.88
C GLN A 180 22.54 -1.17 -47.74
N ARG A 181 21.60 -1.76 -46.97
CA ARG A 181 21.92 -2.75 -45.93
C ARG A 181 22.65 -3.96 -46.50
N ASP A 182 22.21 -4.48 -47.65
CA ASP A 182 22.82 -5.65 -48.29
C ASP A 182 24.22 -5.35 -48.82
N GLU A 183 24.43 -4.13 -49.36
CA GLU A 183 25.76 -3.62 -49.73
C GLU A 183 26.68 -3.51 -48.52
N GLU A 184 26.23 -2.88 -47.43
CA GLU A 184 26.99 -2.76 -46.16
C GLU A 184 27.38 -4.15 -45.62
N LYS A 185 26.46 -5.12 -45.66
CA LYS A 185 26.73 -6.50 -45.23
C LYS A 185 27.71 -7.21 -46.16
N SER A 186 27.63 -6.96 -47.47
CA SER A 186 28.58 -7.51 -48.44
C SER A 186 29.98 -6.96 -48.22
N HIS A 187 30.09 -5.67 -47.89
CA HIS A 187 31.36 -5.01 -47.55
C HIS A 187 31.95 -5.58 -46.25
N LEU A 188 31.14 -5.72 -45.19
CA LEU A 188 31.55 -6.37 -43.95
C LEU A 188 32.04 -7.82 -44.19
N LYS A 189 31.41 -8.55 -45.11
CA LYS A 189 31.84 -9.90 -45.49
C LYS A 189 33.21 -9.90 -46.18
N LYS A 190 33.52 -8.89 -46.99
CA LYS A 190 34.85 -8.71 -47.61
C LYS A 190 35.91 -8.41 -46.54
N LEU A 191 35.66 -7.43 -45.68
CA LEU A 191 36.56 -7.07 -44.56
C LEU A 191 36.88 -8.28 -43.66
N HIS A 192 35.88 -9.12 -43.39
CA HIS A 192 36.09 -10.33 -42.61
C HIS A 192 36.95 -11.37 -43.35
N LYS A 193 36.69 -11.59 -44.65
CA LYS A 193 37.51 -12.48 -45.49
C LYS A 193 38.96 -12.01 -45.62
N GLU A 194 39.17 -10.70 -45.66
CA GLU A 194 40.49 -10.07 -45.72
C GLU A 194 41.21 -10.02 -44.35
N GLY A 195 40.58 -10.55 -43.29
CA GLY A 195 41.17 -10.60 -41.95
C GLY A 195 41.20 -9.28 -41.19
N GLN A 196 40.58 -8.22 -41.73
CA GLN A 196 40.57 -6.89 -41.11
C GLN A 196 39.65 -6.82 -39.87
N ILE A 197 38.66 -7.71 -39.77
CA ILE A 197 37.75 -7.81 -38.62
C ILE A 197 37.58 -9.25 -38.12
N SER A 198 37.45 -9.39 -36.79
CA SER A 198 37.23 -10.70 -36.15
C SER A 198 35.84 -11.27 -36.46
N SER A 199 35.66 -12.59 -36.32
CA SER A 199 34.36 -13.25 -36.51
C SER A 199 33.27 -12.69 -35.58
N LYS A 200 33.64 -12.36 -34.33
CA LYS A 200 32.73 -11.75 -33.36
C LYS A 200 32.33 -10.33 -33.77
N ALA A 201 33.29 -9.51 -34.23
CA ALA A 201 33.01 -8.17 -34.74
C ALA A 201 32.10 -8.23 -35.98
N PHE A 202 32.39 -9.12 -36.93
CA PHE A 202 31.55 -9.33 -38.12
C PHE A 202 30.11 -9.71 -37.76
N ALA A 203 29.93 -10.67 -36.84
CA ALA A 203 28.61 -11.10 -36.40
C ALA A 203 27.81 -9.97 -35.73
N ASN A 204 28.47 -9.15 -34.90
CA ASN A 204 27.85 -8.01 -34.21
C ASN A 204 27.49 -6.89 -35.19
N GLU A 205 28.42 -6.47 -36.05
CA GLU A 205 28.18 -5.41 -37.05
C GLU A 205 27.06 -5.78 -38.01
N LYS A 206 27.04 -7.04 -38.49
CA LYS A 206 25.96 -7.54 -39.33
C LYS A 206 24.59 -7.39 -38.66
N ARG A 207 24.48 -7.79 -37.37
CA ARG A 207 23.24 -7.63 -36.59
C ARG A 207 22.89 -6.16 -36.39
N ALA A 208 23.87 -5.29 -36.15
CA ALA A 208 23.66 -3.86 -36.01
C ALA A 208 23.11 -3.24 -37.31
N ARG A 209 23.63 -3.62 -38.50
CA ARG A 209 23.08 -3.15 -39.79
C ARG A 209 21.68 -3.67 -40.06
N ASP A 210 21.40 -4.93 -39.71
CA ASP A 210 20.05 -5.49 -39.80
C ASP A 210 19.06 -4.74 -38.89
N LEU A 211 19.46 -4.41 -37.66
CA LEU A 211 18.66 -3.62 -36.73
C LEU A 211 18.43 -2.18 -37.23
N ALA A 212 19.50 -1.48 -37.63
CA ALA A 212 19.43 -0.09 -38.09
C ALA A 212 18.52 0.05 -39.32
N ALA A 213 18.65 -0.83 -40.31
CA ALA A 213 17.75 -0.81 -41.47
C ALA A 213 16.29 -1.09 -41.08
N ALA A 214 16.05 -2.00 -40.12
CA ALA A 214 14.72 -2.29 -39.63
C ALA A 214 14.11 -1.11 -38.86
N GLU A 215 14.90 -0.40 -38.07
CA GLU A 215 14.50 0.82 -37.33
C GLU A 215 14.19 1.98 -38.27
N ASP A 216 15.02 2.22 -39.29
CA ASP A 216 14.80 3.24 -40.31
C ASP A 216 13.50 3.01 -41.08
N ILE A 217 13.29 1.78 -41.57
CA ILE A 217 12.08 1.41 -42.30
C ILE A 217 10.85 1.56 -41.38
N ARG A 218 10.96 1.15 -40.11
CA ARG A 218 9.87 1.30 -39.14
C ARG A 218 9.55 2.77 -38.90
N SER A 219 10.57 3.60 -38.70
CA SER A 219 10.42 5.05 -38.46
C SER A 219 9.77 5.72 -39.66
N LYS A 220 10.21 5.39 -40.89
CA LYS A 220 9.59 5.91 -42.12
C LYS A 220 8.15 5.44 -42.28
N LYS A 221 7.85 4.19 -41.93
CA LYS A 221 6.48 3.67 -41.94
C LYS A 221 5.58 4.45 -40.99
N GLN A 222 6.05 4.75 -39.77
CA GLN A 222 5.29 5.51 -38.79
C GLN A 222 4.98 6.95 -39.23
N LEU A 223 5.74 7.51 -40.18
CA LEU A 223 5.45 8.81 -40.78
C LEU A 223 4.35 8.76 -41.86
N LEU A 224 3.88 7.57 -42.25
CA LEU A 224 2.74 7.47 -43.15
C LEU A 224 1.50 8.07 -42.49
N PRO A 225 0.64 8.80 -43.24
CA PRO A 225 -0.48 9.53 -42.65
C PRO A 225 -1.40 8.69 -41.75
N LEU A 226 -1.75 7.46 -42.17
CA LEU A 226 -2.59 6.57 -41.35
C LEU A 226 -1.84 5.98 -40.16
N ASP A 227 -0.62 5.51 -40.35
CA ASP A 227 0.17 4.90 -39.27
C ASP A 227 0.45 5.95 -38.18
N MET A 228 0.79 7.18 -38.57
CA MET A 228 1.00 8.30 -37.64
C MET A 228 -0.25 8.62 -36.83
N LEU A 229 -1.39 8.80 -37.48
CA LEU A 229 -2.65 9.13 -36.81
C LEU A 229 -3.16 7.97 -35.93
N THR A 230 -3.01 6.72 -36.38
CA THR A 230 -3.39 5.55 -35.58
C THR A 230 -2.51 5.39 -34.34
N ASP A 231 -1.20 5.57 -34.46
CA ASP A 231 -0.27 5.58 -33.33
C ASP A 231 -0.58 6.76 -32.39
N ARG A 232 -0.94 7.94 -32.91
CA ARG A 232 -1.36 9.09 -32.08
C ARG A 232 -2.64 8.80 -31.30
N VAL A 233 -3.66 8.21 -31.92
CA VAL A 233 -4.88 7.75 -31.23
C VAL A 233 -4.54 6.73 -30.15
N ARG A 234 -3.66 5.76 -30.43
CA ARG A 234 -3.22 4.77 -29.45
C ARG A 234 -2.51 5.43 -28.27
N TYR A 235 -1.61 6.37 -28.55
CA TYR A 235 -0.90 7.15 -27.55
C TYR A 235 -1.86 7.95 -26.66
N LEU A 236 -2.81 8.69 -27.23
CA LEU A 236 -3.78 9.47 -26.47
C LEU A 236 -4.69 8.60 -25.59
N LYS A 237 -5.13 7.44 -26.10
CA LYS A 237 -5.87 6.45 -25.31
C LYS A 237 -5.05 5.90 -24.15
N HIS A 238 -3.76 5.65 -24.35
CA HIS A 238 -2.85 5.24 -23.29
C HIS A 238 -2.67 6.35 -22.25
N ARG A 239 -2.41 7.57 -22.72
CA ARG A 239 -2.23 8.78 -21.92
C ARG A 239 -3.43 9.03 -21.00
N LEU A 240 -4.66 8.91 -21.51
CA LEU A 240 -5.90 9.02 -20.70
C LEU A 240 -5.95 8.07 -19.51
N ARG A 241 -5.34 6.88 -19.61
CA ARG A 241 -5.29 5.90 -18.52
C ARG A 241 -4.13 6.13 -17.57
N HIS A 242 -2.98 6.55 -18.09
CA HIS A 242 -1.76 6.70 -17.31
C HIS A 242 -1.69 8.04 -16.58
N ASP A 243 -1.97 9.15 -17.26
CA ASP A 243 -1.87 10.50 -16.69
C ASP A 243 -2.84 10.66 -15.51
N GLU A 244 -4.04 10.09 -15.61
CA GLU A 244 -5.02 10.03 -14.52
C GLU A 244 -4.42 9.33 -13.28
N LYS A 245 -3.87 8.12 -13.45
CA LYS A 245 -3.27 7.37 -12.34
C LYS A 245 -2.10 8.12 -11.72
N GLN A 246 -1.26 8.72 -12.55
CA GLN A 246 -0.11 9.49 -12.10
C GLN A 246 -0.55 10.72 -11.31
N ALA A 247 -1.51 11.49 -11.82
CA ALA A 247 -2.02 12.67 -11.14
C ALA A 247 -2.69 12.33 -9.79
N MET A 248 -3.48 11.26 -9.75
CA MET A 248 -4.07 10.78 -8.48
C MET A 248 -3.00 10.24 -7.51
N THR A 249 -1.89 9.71 -8.01
CA THR A 249 -0.76 9.28 -7.17
C THR A 249 -0.06 10.49 -6.55
N VAL A 250 0.15 11.56 -7.32
CA VAL A 250 0.72 12.82 -6.81
C VAL A 250 -0.20 13.42 -5.74
N LEU A 251 -1.50 13.57 -6.02
CA LEU A 251 -2.48 14.06 -5.07
C LEU A 251 -2.49 13.25 -3.75
N HIS A 252 -2.47 11.92 -3.83
CA HIS A 252 -2.39 11.09 -2.62
C HIS A 252 -1.05 11.21 -1.89
N SER A 253 0.04 11.48 -2.59
CA SER A 253 1.35 11.77 -1.99
C SER A 253 1.32 13.08 -1.22
N ASP A 254 0.77 14.14 -1.81
CA ASP A 254 0.67 15.45 -1.16
C ASP A 254 -0.21 15.37 0.10
N ILE A 255 -1.34 14.64 0.03
CA ILE A 255 -2.20 14.37 1.20
C ILE A 255 -1.44 13.56 2.25
N ALA A 256 -0.62 12.58 1.87
CA ALA A 256 0.21 11.82 2.80
C ALA A 256 1.24 12.72 3.50
N ASP A 257 1.86 13.65 2.78
CA ASP A 257 2.81 14.58 3.37
C ASP A 257 2.14 15.56 4.35
N LEU A 258 0.92 16.01 4.06
CA LEU A 258 0.11 16.77 5.02
C LEU A 258 -0.15 15.97 6.30
N ARG A 259 -0.50 14.68 6.17
CA ARG A 259 -0.75 13.80 7.33
C ARG A 259 0.49 13.58 8.18
N ARG A 260 1.68 13.54 7.58
CA ARG A 260 2.94 13.41 8.32
C ARG A 260 3.28 14.65 9.14
N LYS A 261 2.93 15.83 8.63
CA LYS A 261 3.17 17.15 9.27
C LYS A 261 2.09 17.55 10.27
N THR A 262 0.94 16.87 10.28
CA THR A 262 -0.19 17.24 11.15
C THR A 262 -0.38 16.16 12.21
N PRO A 263 -0.11 16.43 13.50
CA PRO A 263 -0.20 15.42 14.54
C PRO A 263 -1.66 15.02 14.84
N ILE A 264 -1.85 14.03 15.70
CA ILE A 264 -3.15 13.59 16.24
C ILE A 264 -3.11 13.55 17.75
N GLU A 265 -4.20 13.96 18.38
CA GLU A 265 -4.32 13.92 19.83
C GLU A 265 -5.24 12.78 20.23
N ILE A 266 -4.74 11.92 21.13
CA ILE A 266 -5.54 10.85 21.71
C ILE A 266 -5.47 10.87 23.22
N SER A 267 -6.58 10.49 23.84
CA SER A 267 -6.69 10.36 25.29
C SER A 267 -6.04 9.09 25.85
N LYS A 268 -5.68 8.10 25.01
CA LYS A 268 -5.10 6.84 25.50
C LYS A 268 -3.70 7.08 26.07
N ARG A 269 -3.42 6.53 27.26
CA ARG A 269 -2.09 6.59 27.92
C ARG A 269 -1.25 5.33 27.74
N PHE A 270 -1.89 4.23 27.39
CA PHE A 270 -1.29 2.90 27.29
C PHE A 270 -1.88 2.18 26.07
N PRO A 271 -1.07 1.39 25.33
CA PRO A 271 -1.53 0.66 24.15
C PRO A 271 -2.37 -0.57 24.54
N TRP A 272 -3.53 -0.34 25.16
CA TRP A 272 -4.37 -1.42 25.69
C TRP A 272 -5.03 -2.26 24.59
N VAL A 273 -5.27 -1.69 23.40
CA VAL A 273 -5.88 -2.43 22.29
C VAL A 273 -4.98 -3.58 21.87
N SER A 274 -3.67 -3.37 21.85
CA SER A 274 -2.71 -4.42 21.52
C SER A 274 -2.86 -5.65 22.40
N TYR A 275 -3.06 -5.48 23.72
CA TYR A 275 -3.25 -6.58 24.66
C TYR A 275 -4.63 -7.22 24.55
N LEU A 276 -5.68 -6.42 24.39
CA LEU A 276 -7.04 -6.93 24.26
C LEU A 276 -7.19 -7.82 23.01
N THR A 277 -6.52 -7.46 21.92
CA THR A 277 -6.70 -8.12 20.62
C THR A 277 -5.72 -9.27 20.34
N ILE A 278 -4.94 -9.72 21.35
CA ILE A 278 -4.02 -10.86 21.21
C ILE A 278 -4.74 -12.12 20.71
N PRO A 279 -5.92 -12.52 21.22
CA PRO A 279 -6.56 -13.77 20.80
C PRO A 279 -7.02 -13.75 19.34
N ILE A 280 -7.25 -12.57 18.76
CA ILE A 280 -7.80 -12.42 17.41
C ILE A 280 -6.88 -11.49 16.60
N PRO A 281 -5.79 -12.01 16.01
CA PRO A 281 -5.01 -11.27 15.04
C PRO A 281 -5.92 -10.63 13.96
N GLY A 282 -5.68 -9.35 13.66
CA GLY A 282 -6.49 -8.56 12.73
C GLY A 282 -7.48 -7.64 13.42
N LEU A 283 -7.99 -8.00 14.61
CA LEU A 283 -8.95 -7.17 15.33
C LEU A 283 -8.34 -5.83 15.77
N GLY A 284 -7.10 -5.85 16.27
CA GLY A 284 -6.41 -4.63 16.68
C GLY A 284 -6.13 -3.69 15.50
N GLN A 285 -5.71 -4.23 14.36
CA GLN A 285 -5.49 -3.45 13.13
C GLN A 285 -6.81 -2.84 12.63
N LEU A 286 -7.92 -3.58 12.75
CA LEU A 286 -9.25 -3.09 12.40
C LEU A 286 -9.68 -1.93 13.30
N MET A 287 -9.51 -2.06 14.63
CA MET A 287 -9.81 -0.99 15.59
C MET A 287 -8.95 0.26 15.39
N LEU A 288 -7.74 0.10 14.87
CA LEU A 288 -6.85 1.20 14.48
C LEU A 288 -7.11 1.76 13.07
N GLY A 289 -8.11 1.23 12.34
CA GLY A 289 -8.49 1.69 11.00
C GLY A 289 -7.64 1.14 9.85
N GLN A 290 -6.71 0.21 10.10
CA GLN A 290 -5.83 -0.41 9.10
C GLN A 290 -6.49 -1.62 8.42
N ARG A 291 -7.56 -1.37 7.64
CA ARG A 291 -8.44 -2.40 7.06
C ARG A 291 -7.73 -3.49 6.23
N ILE A 292 -6.73 -3.11 5.42
CA ILE A 292 -6.06 -4.09 4.56
C ILE A 292 -5.12 -4.99 5.38
N LYS A 293 -4.39 -4.41 6.35
CA LYS A 293 -3.59 -5.22 7.28
C LYS A 293 -4.47 -6.14 8.12
N SER A 294 -5.64 -5.67 8.57
CA SER A 294 -6.55 -6.51 9.35
C SER A 294 -7.02 -7.73 8.55
N ILE A 295 -7.31 -7.59 7.25
CA ILE A 295 -7.68 -8.72 6.39
C ILE A 295 -6.57 -9.78 6.37
N PHE A 296 -5.31 -9.39 6.16
CA PHE A 296 -4.18 -10.34 6.15
C PHE A 296 -4.01 -11.06 7.49
N PHE A 297 -4.14 -10.34 8.61
CA PHE A 297 -4.05 -10.98 9.92
C PHE A 297 -5.28 -11.84 10.25
N PHE A 298 -6.48 -11.50 9.79
CA PHE A 298 -7.65 -12.35 9.94
C PHE A 298 -7.53 -13.67 9.16
N ILE A 299 -6.91 -13.66 7.97
CA ILE A 299 -6.54 -14.89 7.27
C ILE A 299 -5.59 -15.74 8.15
N GLY A 300 -4.63 -15.09 8.80
CA GLY A 300 -3.74 -15.74 9.76
C GLY A 300 -4.46 -16.33 10.97
N THR A 301 -5.48 -15.64 11.48
CA THR A 301 -6.39 -16.13 12.53
C THR A 301 -7.14 -17.38 12.07
N LEU A 302 -7.70 -17.34 10.85
CA LEU A 302 -8.39 -18.50 10.26
C LEU A 302 -7.44 -19.69 10.12
N TYR A 303 -6.23 -19.46 9.62
CA TYR A 303 -5.17 -20.47 9.55
C TYR A 303 -4.86 -21.06 10.94
N ALA A 304 -4.69 -20.22 11.96
CA ALA A 304 -4.39 -20.69 13.31
C ALA A 304 -5.51 -21.57 13.88
N TYR A 305 -6.76 -21.11 13.80
CA TYR A 305 -7.90 -21.79 14.44
C TYR A 305 -8.50 -22.94 13.63
N LEU A 306 -8.41 -22.93 12.30
CA LEU A 306 -8.96 -23.99 11.45
C LEU A 306 -7.92 -25.03 11.01
N ILE A 307 -6.64 -24.66 10.98
CA ILE A 307 -5.59 -25.54 10.45
C ILE A 307 -4.58 -25.87 11.55
N ALA A 308 -3.84 -24.88 12.06
CA ALA A 308 -2.69 -25.15 12.94
C ALA A 308 -3.10 -25.79 14.28
N ILE A 309 -4.05 -25.20 15.00
CA ILE A 309 -4.50 -25.71 16.30
C ILE A 309 -5.22 -27.06 16.16
N PRO A 310 -6.20 -27.25 15.25
CA PRO A 310 -6.84 -28.55 15.07
C PRO A 310 -5.84 -29.66 14.71
N TYR A 311 -4.92 -29.41 13.78
CA TYR A 311 -3.87 -30.37 13.41
C TYR A 311 -2.94 -30.68 14.59
N ALA A 312 -2.55 -29.66 15.36
CA ALA A 312 -1.75 -29.87 16.56
C ALA A 312 -2.44 -30.74 17.61
N LEU A 313 -3.76 -30.67 17.70
CA LEU A 313 -4.59 -31.48 18.60
C LEU A 313 -4.97 -32.85 18.01
N GLY A 314 -4.43 -33.24 16.85
CA GLY A 314 -4.68 -34.55 16.25
C GLY A 314 -5.83 -34.61 15.24
N ARG A 315 -6.53 -33.50 14.94
CA ARG A 315 -7.57 -33.47 13.89
C ARG A 315 -6.96 -33.27 12.51
N GLY A 316 -7.21 -34.20 11.60
CA GLY A 316 -6.67 -34.17 10.23
C GLY A 316 -5.31 -34.86 10.09
N ASN A 317 -4.79 -35.42 11.18
CA ASN A 317 -3.63 -36.32 11.19
C ASN A 317 -4.03 -37.71 10.65
N TYR A 318 -3.05 -38.45 10.12
CA TYR A 318 -3.27 -39.81 9.62
C TYR A 318 -3.54 -40.80 10.77
N ARG A 319 -2.89 -40.65 11.93
CA ARG A 319 -3.11 -41.50 13.12
C ARG A 319 -3.62 -40.76 14.36
N GLY A 320 -3.88 -39.47 14.25
CA GLY A 320 -4.67 -38.73 15.23
C GLY A 320 -3.97 -38.28 16.51
N GLN A 321 -2.65 -38.05 16.51
CA GLN A 321 -1.94 -37.64 17.75
C GLN A 321 -1.24 -36.29 17.69
N GLY A 322 -1.11 -35.63 16.52
CA GLY A 322 -0.60 -34.26 16.43
C GLY A 322 0.69 -34.04 17.23
N VAL A 323 0.74 -32.99 18.05
CA VAL A 323 1.87 -32.71 18.95
C VAL A 323 2.05 -33.81 20.01
N PHE A 324 0.96 -34.43 20.48
CA PHE A 324 1.03 -35.52 21.46
C PHE A 324 1.75 -36.76 20.91
N GLY A 325 1.82 -36.93 19.58
CA GLY A 325 2.62 -37.98 18.94
C GLY A 325 4.13 -37.90 19.24
N LEU A 326 4.63 -36.72 19.62
CA LEU A 326 6.02 -36.52 20.08
C LEU A 326 6.23 -36.87 21.55
N VAL A 327 5.18 -36.93 22.34
CA VAL A 327 5.25 -37.25 23.78
C VAL A 327 4.96 -38.73 23.99
N SER A 328 3.93 -39.23 23.31
CA SER A 328 3.53 -40.64 23.40
C SER A 328 4.58 -41.56 22.81
N LEU A 329 5.44 -41.09 21.88
CA LEU A 329 6.48 -41.86 21.16
C LEU A 329 6.07 -43.30 20.78
N ALA A 330 4.77 -43.50 20.56
CA ALA A 330 4.15 -44.81 20.40
C ALA A 330 4.44 -45.79 21.56
N GLU A 331 4.18 -45.39 22.80
CA GLU A 331 4.18 -46.22 24.01
C GLU A 331 3.31 -47.47 23.75
N GLY A 332 3.97 -48.60 23.50
CA GLY A 332 3.33 -49.88 23.17
C GLY A 332 3.05 -50.18 21.69
N ALA A 333 3.53 -49.40 20.71
CA ALA A 333 3.39 -49.77 19.30
C ALA A 333 4.51 -50.70 18.84
N SER A 334 4.19 -51.99 18.74
CA SER A 334 5.05 -53.09 18.28
C SER A 334 5.50 -53.02 16.80
N ARG A 335 5.50 -51.84 16.15
CA ARG A 335 5.91 -51.66 14.75
C ARG A 335 6.66 -50.35 14.55
N LEU A 336 7.92 -50.42 14.11
CA LEU A 336 8.79 -49.28 13.76
C LEU A 336 8.09 -48.23 12.87
N ASP A 337 7.31 -48.67 11.87
CA ASP A 337 6.59 -47.78 10.97
C ASP A 337 5.52 -46.90 11.66
N ARG A 338 4.98 -47.34 12.81
CA ARG A 338 3.99 -46.56 13.58
C ARG A 338 4.65 -45.33 14.20
N SER A 339 5.84 -45.50 14.77
CA SER A 339 6.55 -44.44 15.49
C SER A 339 7.07 -43.34 14.56
N VAL A 340 7.51 -43.69 13.34
CA VAL A 340 7.92 -42.72 12.32
C VAL A 340 6.78 -41.76 11.96
N ILE A 341 5.56 -42.30 11.77
CA ILE A 341 4.41 -41.49 11.37
C ILE A 341 4.02 -40.49 12.47
N PHE A 342 3.99 -40.92 13.74
CA PHE A 342 3.67 -40.02 14.86
C PHE A 342 4.69 -38.90 15.02
N MET A 343 5.96 -39.21 14.81
CA MET A 343 7.04 -38.23 14.84
C MET A 343 6.92 -37.21 13.69
N ILE A 344 6.65 -37.65 12.47
CA ILE A 344 6.43 -36.74 11.32
C ILE A 344 5.22 -35.83 11.58
N GLU A 345 4.10 -36.38 12.02
CA GLU A 345 2.88 -35.62 12.36
C GLU A 345 3.15 -34.58 13.45
N GLY A 346 3.92 -34.96 14.46
CA GLY A 346 4.33 -34.08 15.54
C GLY A 346 5.21 -32.92 15.09
N VAL A 347 6.21 -33.19 14.25
CA VAL A 347 7.09 -32.16 13.66
C VAL A 347 6.27 -31.20 12.81
N ILE A 348 5.38 -31.70 11.96
CA ILE A 348 4.47 -30.85 11.15
C ILE A 348 3.64 -29.95 12.07
N ALA A 349 3.08 -30.52 13.15
CA ALA A 349 2.26 -29.75 14.09
C ALA A 349 3.05 -28.61 14.76
N ILE A 350 4.30 -28.86 15.17
CA ILE A 350 5.18 -27.81 15.73
C ILE A 350 5.42 -26.70 14.70
N ILE A 351 5.71 -27.04 13.44
CA ILE A 351 5.94 -26.07 12.38
C ILE A 351 4.69 -25.20 12.17
N LEU A 352 3.51 -25.81 12.10
CA LEU A 352 2.25 -25.09 11.93
C LEU A 352 1.95 -24.16 13.11
N LEU A 353 2.17 -24.63 14.35
CA LEU A 353 2.02 -23.80 15.55
C LEU A 353 3.04 -22.66 15.59
N MET A 354 4.27 -22.88 15.15
CA MET A 354 5.31 -21.85 15.08
C MET A 354 4.91 -20.73 14.11
N ILE A 355 4.36 -21.08 12.94
CA ILE A 355 3.84 -20.09 11.98
C ILE A 355 2.66 -19.32 12.60
N ALA A 356 1.73 -20.03 13.25
CA ALA A 356 0.60 -19.40 13.95
C ALA A 356 1.10 -18.43 15.04
N PHE A 357 2.05 -18.84 15.87
CA PHE A 357 2.67 -17.99 16.88
C PHE A 357 3.32 -16.74 16.27
N LEU A 358 4.05 -16.90 15.17
CA LEU A 358 4.68 -15.77 14.47
C LEU A 358 3.64 -14.76 13.96
N ILE A 359 2.50 -15.22 13.44
CA ILE A 359 1.39 -14.37 13.02
C ILE A 359 0.83 -13.58 14.22
N PHE A 360 0.56 -14.25 15.35
CA PHE A 360 0.07 -13.61 16.58
C PHE A 360 1.05 -12.56 17.08
N TYR A 361 2.34 -12.92 17.16
CA TYR A 361 3.40 -12.01 17.59
C TYR A 361 3.53 -10.79 16.67
N GLN A 362 3.54 -10.99 15.34
CA GLN A 362 3.62 -9.89 14.38
C GLN A 362 2.41 -8.96 14.47
N SER A 363 1.20 -9.53 14.65
CA SER A 363 -0.03 -8.76 14.85
C SER A 363 0.06 -7.89 16.11
N PHE A 364 0.38 -8.50 17.24
CA PHE A 364 0.54 -7.79 18.51
C PHE A 364 1.58 -6.67 18.42
N ARG A 365 2.75 -6.97 17.84
CA ARG A 365 3.84 -6.00 17.67
C ARG A 365 3.42 -4.81 16.80
N ASP A 366 2.72 -5.04 15.70
CA ASP A 366 2.24 -3.99 14.80
C ASP A 366 1.22 -3.07 15.50
N VAL A 367 0.21 -3.65 16.17
CA VAL A 367 -0.81 -2.87 16.91
C VAL A 367 -0.15 -2.06 18.03
N ARG A 368 0.72 -2.69 18.82
CA ARG A 368 1.42 -2.02 19.93
C ARG A 368 2.31 -0.88 19.45
N LYS A 369 3.03 -1.06 18.33
CA LYS A 369 3.86 -0.01 17.73
C LYS A 369 2.99 1.17 17.26
N ASN A 370 1.89 0.89 16.57
CA ASN A 370 1.00 1.93 16.05
C ASN A 370 0.28 2.68 17.17
N GLU A 371 -0.19 2.00 18.22
CA GLU A 371 -0.75 2.69 19.39
C GLU A 371 0.26 3.59 20.07
N LYS A 372 1.50 3.13 20.30
CA LYS A 372 2.55 3.99 20.88
C LYS A 372 2.80 5.24 20.04
N ARG A 373 2.86 5.10 18.71
CA ARG A 373 2.99 6.24 17.78
C ARG A 373 1.81 7.21 17.92
N MET A 374 0.58 6.72 17.97
CA MET A 374 -0.57 7.60 18.19
C MET A 374 -0.51 8.35 19.52
N ILE A 375 -0.06 7.68 20.60
CA ILE A 375 0.06 8.32 21.93
C ILE A 375 1.06 9.48 21.87
N GLN A 376 2.10 9.37 21.05
CA GLN A 376 3.13 10.40 20.85
C GLN A 376 2.65 11.59 19.99
N GLY A 377 1.53 11.48 19.29
CA GLY A 377 1.08 12.50 18.34
C GLY A 377 1.11 12.04 16.87
N ILE A 378 1.67 10.87 16.59
CA ILE A 378 1.94 10.43 15.22
C ILE A 378 0.71 9.72 14.64
N ARG A 379 0.22 10.22 13.50
CA ARG A 379 -0.89 9.61 12.79
C ARG A 379 -0.54 8.24 12.24
N ILE A 380 -1.51 7.33 12.30
CA ILE A 380 -1.37 6.02 11.66
C ILE A 380 -1.31 6.21 10.15
N ASN A 381 -0.37 5.47 9.54
CA ASN A 381 -0.21 5.48 8.10
C ASN A 381 -1.49 5.05 7.39
N ASN A 382 -1.91 5.82 6.38
CA ASN A 382 -3.03 5.41 5.53
C ASN A 382 -2.60 4.26 4.59
N TRP A 383 -3.54 3.75 3.78
CA TRP A 383 -3.24 2.68 2.83
C TRP A 383 -2.18 3.09 1.79
N PHE A 384 -2.26 4.31 1.26
CA PHE A 384 -1.31 4.83 0.28
C PHE A 384 0.12 4.88 0.83
N GLU A 385 0.29 5.41 2.04
CA GLU A 385 1.55 5.46 2.78
C GLU A 385 2.06 4.05 3.10
N THR A 386 1.17 3.15 3.54
CA THR A 386 1.51 1.75 3.85
C THR A 386 1.99 1.02 2.60
N ARG A 387 1.28 1.16 1.48
CA ARG A 387 1.64 0.55 0.20
C ARG A 387 2.96 1.13 -0.33
N THR A 388 3.14 2.44 -0.26
CA THR A 388 4.36 3.11 -0.70
C THR A 388 5.57 2.67 0.14
N ALA A 389 5.42 2.60 1.46
CA ALA A 389 6.46 2.11 2.35
C ALA A 389 6.78 0.62 2.11
N ALA A 390 5.75 -0.22 1.94
CA ALA A 390 5.90 -1.63 1.60
C ALA A 390 6.61 -1.83 0.26
N SER A 391 6.29 -1.03 -0.76
CA SER A 391 6.94 -1.13 -2.08
C SER A 391 8.40 -0.68 -2.07
N ARG A 392 8.76 0.31 -1.24
CA ARG A 392 10.14 0.84 -1.18
C ARG A 392 11.07 -0.01 -0.32
N SER A 393 10.60 -0.42 0.87
CA SER A 393 11.46 -1.07 1.88
C SER A 393 10.99 -2.48 2.24
N GLY A 394 9.73 -2.83 1.97
CA GLY A 394 9.14 -4.12 2.32
C GLY A 394 9.20 -5.17 1.22
N PHE A 395 9.47 -4.79 -0.04
CA PHE A 395 9.40 -5.67 -1.20
C PHE A 395 10.26 -6.95 -1.06
N PRO A 396 11.53 -6.89 -0.59
CA PRO A 396 12.34 -8.10 -0.43
C PRO A 396 11.73 -9.12 0.54
N TYR A 397 11.06 -8.64 1.59
CA TYR A 397 10.41 -9.51 2.59
C TYR A 397 9.12 -10.12 2.05
N PHE A 398 8.30 -9.35 1.33
CA PHE A 398 7.06 -9.88 0.73
C PHE A 398 7.33 -10.88 -0.39
N ALA A 399 8.35 -10.63 -1.21
CA ALA A 399 8.73 -11.54 -2.30
C ALA A 399 9.35 -12.84 -1.77
N SER A 400 10.09 -12.79 -0.67
CA SER A 400 10.76 -13.97 -0.11
C SER A 400 9.89 -14.82 0.82
N ALA A 401 8.84 -14.26 1.42
CA ALA A 401 8.00 -14.98 2.40
C ALA A 401 7.40 -16.31 1.88
N PRO A 402 6.84 -16.41 0.66
CA PRO A 402 6.33 -17.70 0.15
C PRO A 402 7.44 -18.73 -0.07
N SER A 403 8.58 -18.30 -0.63
CA SER A 403 9.75 -19.17 -0.81
C SER A 403 10.28 -19.66 0.53
N ALA A 404 10.44 -18.76 1.51
CA ALA A 404 10.88 -19.11 2.85
C ALA A 404 9.92 -20.10 3.53
N LEU A 405 8.61 -19.97 3.33
CA LEU A 405 7.61 -20.91 3.84
C LEU A 405 7.80 -22.30 3.23
N ILE A 406 8.00 -22.40 1.91
CA ILE A 406 8.24 -23.68 1.23
C ILE A 406 9.58 -24.29 1.70
N THR A 407 10.63 -23.48 1.76
CA THR A 407 11.95 -23.91 2.26
C THR A 407 11.85 -24.42 3.69
N LEU A 408 11.07 -23.76 4.55
CA LEU A 408 10.84 -24.22 5.92
C LEU A 408 10.28 -25.64 5.94
N PHE A 409 9.28 -25.96 5.12
CA PHE A 409 8.75 -27.32 5.04
C PHE A 409 9.73 -28.33 4.42
N ILE A 410 10.38 -27.99 3.32
CA ILE A 410 11.28 -28.91 2.60
C ILE A 410 12.55 -29.22 3.41
N VAL A 411 13.07 -28.24 4.15
CA VAL A 411 14.35 -28.36 4.85
C VAL A 411 14.17 -28.73 6.31
N LEU A 412 13.29 -28.02 7.04
CA LEU A 412 13.21 -28.19 8.49
C LEU A 412 12.51 -29.49 8.89
N LEU A 413 11.54 -29.96 8.10
CA LEU A 413 10.83 -31.20 8.40
C LEU A 413 11.76 -32.43 8.31
N PRO A 414 12.51 -32.68 7.22
CA PRO A 414 13.44 -33.80 7.17
C PRO A 414 14.51 -33.72 8.26
N ILE A 415 15.09 -32.54 8.51
CA ILE A 415 16.12 -32.36 9.54
C ILE A 415 15.56 -32.70 10.92
N ALA A 416 14.41 -32.14 11.29
CA ALA A 416 13.80 -32.39 12.59
C ALA A 416 13.44 -33.88 12.78
N VAL A 417 12.94 -34.53 11.73
CA VAL A 417 12.66 -35.98 11.76
C VAL A 417 13.95 -36.78 11.91
N THR A 418 15.01 -36.50 11.14
CA THR A 418 16.30 -37.20 11.27
C THR A 418 16.92 -37.03 12.66
N VAL A 419 16.85 -35.83 13.23
CA VAL A 419 17.33 -35.56 14.59
C VAL A 419 16.53 -36.38 15.60
N LEU A 420 15.20 -36.39 15.51
CA LEU A 420 14.36 -37.18 16.41
C LEU A 420 14.64 -38.69 16.26
N ILE A 421 14.82 -39.19 15.03
CA ILE A 421 15.23 -40.59 14.76
C ILE A 421 16.54 -40.91 15.48
N SER A 422 17.52 -40.01 15.46
CA SER A 422 18.82 -40.25 16.08
C SER A 422 18.76 -40.37 17.62
N PHE A 423 17.72 -39.80 18.25
CA PHE A 423 17.51 -39.89 19.71
C PHE A 423 16.57 -41.01 20.14
N THR A 424 15.73 -41.49 19.23
CA THR A 424 14.96 -42.72 19.43
C THR A 424 15.83 -43.92 19.12
N ASN A 425 15.94 -44.89 20.03
CA ASN A 425 16.75 -46.09 19.83
C ASN A 425 16.13 -46.99 18.74
N TYR A 426 16.36 -46.65 17.47
CA TYR A 426 16.02 -47.44 16.29
C TYR A 426 17.02 -48.59 16.16
N ASP A 427 16.88 -49.62 16.98
CA ASP A 427 17.58 -50.89 16.74
C ASP A 427 16.73 -51.72 15.75
N PRO A 428 17.23 -52.02 14.54
CA PRO A 428 16.50 -52.85 13.57
C PRO A 428 16.43 -54.34 13.98
N SER A 429 17.05 -54.71 15.11
CA SER A 429 17.15 -56.08 15.60
C SER A 429 16.75 -56.19 17.07
N HIS A 430 15.47 -55.98 17.40
CA HIS A 430 14.76 -56.75 18.43
C HIS A 430 13.24 -56.59 18.35
#